data_AF-A0A9D7X0Q7-F1
#
_entry.id   AF-A0A9D7X0Q7-F1
#
_cell.length_a   1.000
_cell.length_b   1.000
_cell.length_c   1.000
_cell.angle_alpha   90.00
_cell.angle_beta   90.00
_cell.angle_gamma   90.00
#
_symmetry.space_group_name_H-M   'P 1'
#
loop_
_entity.id
_entity.type
_entity.pdbx_description
1 polymer ?
#
loop_
_entity_poly.entity_id
_entity_poly.type
_entity_poly.pdbx_seq_one_letter_code
_entity_poly.pdbx_strand_id
1 'polypeptide(L)'
;MDYVLTLICASGSEELDASIVAEAVHALNAQNATTGEPDWLAANTACDIPFRGLDLIQARTCVELQLEGFPIDAVSQEAEGRRKHLLIADMDSTMVIGETLDELADFANCKEQVSDITIRAMRGELRFVEALRERVSLLEGLSESALEKTYDDIKLMPGAKTLLATMKANGAKSMLVSGGFEFFTERIARRLGFDANKGNRLEIIDGLLSGRVIDPIINKDAKLEVLYALCSRHSIAIKDTLAVGDGANDLPMLMAAGLGVAYHAKPIVSAHTRVSIEHADLTALLYLQGYRAEEFISA
;
A
#
# COMPACT_ATOMS: atom_id res chain seq x y z
N MET A 1 -8.50 9.23 25.45
CA MET A 1 -8.92 7.82 25.33
C MET A 1 -7.76 7.06 24.73
N ASP A 2 -7.63 5.76 25.01
CA ASP A 2 -6.41 5.01 24.67
C ASP A 2 -6.38 4.60 23.19
N TYR A 3 -7.56 4.41 22.59
CA TYR A 3 -7.73 3.98 21.20
C TYR A 3 -8.58 4.96 20.40
N VAL A 4 -8.45 4.87 19.09
CA VAL A 4 -9.25 5.60 18.11
C VAL A 4 -9.71 4.66 17.01
N LEU A 5 -10.96 4.80 16.59
CA LEU A 5 -11.51 4.17 15.39
C LEU A 5 -11.69 5.25 14.33
N THR A 6 -10.95 5.15 13.23
CA THR A 6 -11.02 6.07 12.10
C THR A 6 -11.95 5.47 11.05
N LEU A 7 -13.00 6.20 10.70
CA LEU A 7 -13.85 5.93 9.54
C LEU A 7 -13.34 6.73 8.34
N ILE A 8 -13.26 6.11 7.16
CA ILE A 8 -12.80 6.76 5.93
C ILE A 8 -13.69 6.28 4.78
N CYS A 9 -14.37 7.19 4.07
CA CYS A 9 -15.18 6.79 2.92
C CYS A 9 -14.33 6.65 1.64
N ALA A 10 -14.90 5.97 0.65
CA ALA A 10 -14.36 5.93 -0.71
C ALA A 10 -14.06 7.33 -1.26
N SER A 11 -12.98 7.44 -2.01
CA SER A 11 -12.57 8.70 -2.61
C SER A 11 -13.62 9.24 -3.56
N GLY A 12 -14.03 10.49 -3.33
CA GLY A 12 -15.00 11.20 -4.17
C GLY A 12 -16.47 10.83 -3.92
N SER A 13 -16.78 9.99 -2.93
CA SER A 13 -18.18 9.68 -2.58
C SER A 13 -18.81 10.73 -1.65
N GLU A 14 -18.03 11.38 -0.78
CA GLU A 14 -18.51 12.28 0.29
C GLU A 14 -19.66 11.66 1.11
N GLU A 15 -19.67 10.33 1.25
CA GLU A 15 -20.79 9.59 1.83
C GLU A 15 -20.77 9.50 3.35
N LEU A 16 -19.65 9.84 4.01
CA LEU A 16 -19.55 9.75 5.47
C LEU A 16 -20.23 10.93 6.14
N ASP A 17 -21.48 10.79 6.60
CA ASP A 17 -22.18 11.85 7.32
C ASP A 17 -22.27 11.62 8.85
N ALA A 18 -22.87 12.58 9.56
CA ALA A 18 -23.06 12.50 11.00
C ALA A 18 -23.98 11.35 11.45
N SER A 19 -24.88 10.87 10.58
CA SER A 19 -25.73 9.72 10.85
C SER A 19 -24.89 8.44 10.88
N ILE A 20 -24.05 8.24 9.87
CA ILE A 20 -23.16 7.07 9.80
C ILE A 20 -22.18 7.05 10.97
N VAL A 21 -21.59 8.21 11.30
CA VAL A 21 -20.72 8.32 12.48
C VAL A 21 -21.48 7.97 13.76
N ALA A 22 -22.74 8.39 13.90
CA ALA A 22 -23.57 8.03 15.04
C ALA A 22 -23.88 6.52 15.09
N GLU A 23 -24.05 5.85 13.95
CA GLU A 23 -24.20 4.39 13.88
C GLU A 23 -22.94 3.65 14.34
N ALA A 24 -21.75 4.11 13.94
CA ALA A 24 -20.50 3.54 14.43
C ALA A 24 -20.32 3.73 15.94
N VAL A 25 -20.64 4.92 16.47
CA VAL A 25 -20.66 5.19 17.91
C VAL A 25 -21.65 4.26 18.62
N HIS A 26 -22.83 4.05 18.04
CA HIS A 26 -23.83 3.12 18.58
C HIS A 26 -23.29 1.68 18.63
N ALA A 27 -22.67 1.19 17.56
CA ALA A 27 -22.08 -0.15 17.51
C ALA A 27 -21.00 -0.37 18.58
N LEU A 28 -20.13 0.62 18.80
CA LEU A 28 -19.12 0.57 19.86
C LEU A 28 -19.77 0.53 21.25
N ASN A 29 -20.73 1.42 21.51
CA ASN A 29 -21.41 1.50 22.81
C ASN A 29 -22.26 0.25 23.09
N ALA A 30 -22.86 -0.37 22.07
CA ALA A 30 -23.61 -1.62 22.19
C ALA A 30 -22.72 -2.80 22.65
N GLN A 31 -21.41 -2.74 22.40
CA GLN A 31 -20.41 -3.68 22.90
C GLN A 31 -19.78 -3.23 24.24
N ASN A 32 -20.34 -2.22 24.90
CA ASN A 32 -19.88 -1.64 26.17
C ASN A 32 -18.58 -0.81 26.07
N ALA A 33 -18.23 -0.30 24.89
CA ALA A 33 -17.19 0.73 24.80
C ALA A 33 -17.66 2.04 25.45
N THR A 34 -16.70 2.84 25.94
CA THR A 34 -16.93 4.27 26.18
C THR A 34 -16.34 5.05 25.01
N THR A 35 -17.17 5.83 24.32
CA THR A 35 -16.79 6.66 23.17
C THR A 35 -16.61 8.13 23.55
N GLY A 36 -15.68 8.81 22.88
CA GLY A 36 -15.47 10.25 22.98
C GLY A 36 -16.29 11.01 21.95
N GLU A 37 -16.14 12.33 21.92
CA GLU A 37 -16.72 13.14 20.84
C GLU A 37 -16.05 12.77 19.50
N PRO A 38 -16.82 12.50 18.44
CA PRO A 38 -16.25 12.30 17.11
C PRO A 38 -15.50 13.55 16.61
N ASP A 39 -14.33 13.32 16.03
CA ASP A 39 -13.43 14.37 15.52
C ASP A 39 -13.23 14.22 14.01
N TRP A 40 -13.79 15.16 13.25
CA TRP A 40 -13.72 15.14 11.79
C TRP A 40 -12.32 15.56 11.30
N LEU A 41 -11.56 14.61 10.77
CA LEU A 41 -10.28 14.87 10.11
C LEU A 41 -10.47 15.52 8.73
N ALA A 42 -11.59 15.19 8.07
CA ALA A 42 -12.02 15.78 6.83
C ALA A 42 -13.55 15.68 6.73
N ALA A 43 -14.22 16.81 6.52
CA ALA A 43 -15.67 16.85 6.39
C ALA A 43 -16.13 15.85 5.31
N ASN A 44 -17.17 15.08 5.64
CA ASN A 44 -17.78 14.07 4.77
C ASN A 44 -16.86 12.93 4.29
N THR A 45 -15.62 12.85 4.78
CA THR A 45 -14.59 11.94 4.25
C THR A 45 -13.96 11.08 5.32
N ALA A 46 -13.51 11.68 6.43
CA ALA A 46 -12.82 10.95 7.48
C ALA A 46 -13.14 11.49 8.88
N CYS A 47 -13.42 10.59 9.81
CA CYS A 47 -13.80 10.92 11.18
C CYS A 47 -13.14 9.95 12.17
N ASP A 48 -12.47 10.50 13.17
CA ASP A 48 -11.92 9.76 14.31
C ASP A 48 -12.98 9.65 15.42
N ILE A 49 -13.16 8.45 15.95
CA ILE A 49 -14.01 8.17 17.11
C ILE A 49 -13.10 7.64 18.23
N PRO A 50 -12.70 8.48 19.20
CA PRO A 50 -11.94 8.02 20.36
C PRO A 50 -12.75 7.00 21.15
N PHE A 51 -12.13 5.93 21.63
CA PHE A 51 -12.82 4.93 22.45
C PHE A 51 -11.91 4.22 23.48
N ARG A 52 -12.53 3.56 24.46
CA ARG A 52 -11.90 2.62 25.40
C ARG A 52 -12.88 1.51 25.81
N GLY A 53 -12.36 0.44 26.41
CA GLY A 53 -13.17 -0.66 26.95
C GLY A 53 -13.40 -1.82 26.00
N LEU A 54 -12.89 -1.73 24.77
CA LEU A 54 -12.82 -2.83 23.80
C LEU A 54 -11.38 -3.01 23.34
N ASP A 55 -11.04 -4.23 22.92
CA ASP A 55 -9.84 -4.41 22.09
C ASP A 55 -10.09 -3.90 20.67
N LEU A 56 -9.00 -3.70 19.93
CA LEU A 56 -9.04 -3.08 18.61
C LEU A 56 -9.82 -3.92 17.59
N ILE A 57 -9.67 -5.26 17.63
CA ILE A 57 -10.35 -6.13 16.67
C ILE A 57 -11.85 -6.10 16.91
N GLN A 58 -12.27 -6.20 18.17
CA GLN A 58 -13.68 -6.10 18.56
C GLN A 58 -14.32 -4.78 18.11
N ALA A 59 -13.64 -3.66 18.37
CA ALA A 59 -14.12 -2.33 17.99
C ALA A 59 -14.26 -2.17 16.47
N ARG A 60 -13.27 -2.67 15.70
CA ARG A 60 -13.32 -2.64 14.25
C ARG A 60 -14.47 -3.50 13.72
N THR A 61 -14.53 -4.76 14.13
CA THR A 61 -15.47 -5.74 13.61
C THR A 61 -16.93 -5.39 13.91
N CYS A 62 -17.26 -4.84 15.08
CA CYS A 62 -18.65 -4.44 15.34
C CYS A 62 -19.10 -3.27 14.47
N VAL A 63 -18.19 -2.34 14.16
CA VAL A 63 -18.47 -1.21 13.27
C VAL A 63 -18.53 -1.65 11.80
N GLU A 64 -17.61 -2.51 11.35
CA GLU A 64 -17.66 -3.10 10.01
C GLU A 64 -19.00 -3.84 9.75
N LEU A 65 -19.50 -4.59 10.73
CA LEU A 65 -20.80 -5.26 10.63
C LEU A 65 -21.97 -4.27 10.62
N GLN A 66 -21.90 -3.20 11.42
CA GLN A 66 -22.95 -2.18 11.46
C GLN A 66 -23.01 -1.40 10.14
N LEU A 67 -21.87 -1.15 9.52
CA LEU A 67 -21.73 -0.38 8.28
C LEU A 67 -21.62 -1.25 7.03
N GLU A 68 -22.01 -2.52 7.11
CA GLU A 68 -21.97 -3.44 5.97
C GLU A 68 -22.78 -2.87 4.78
N GLY A 69 -22.14 -2.78 3.62
CA GLY A 69 -22.74 -2.24 2.40
C GLY A 69 -22.49 -0.75 2.16
N PHE A 70 -21.95 -0.01 3.14
CA PHE A 70 -21.41 1.32 2.92
C PHE A 70 -19.95 1.22 2.45
N PRO A 71 -19.51 2.05 1.48
CA PRO A 71 -18.13 2.05 1.01
C PRO A 71 -17.23 2.85 1.99
N ILE A 72 -17.13 2.34 3.22
CA ILE A 72 -16.45 2.99 4.34
C ILE A 72 -15.49 1.99 4.97
N ASP A 73 -14.22 2.38 5.02
CA ASP A 73 -13.19 1.68 5.76
C ASP A 73 -13.25 2.07 7.25
N ALA A 74 -13.12 1.08 8.13
CA ALA A 74 -13.03 1.28 9.57
C ALA A 74 -11.72 0.71 10.10
N VAL A 75 -10.92 1.54 10.78
CA VAL A 75 -9.61 1.14 11.32
C VAL A 75 -9.48 1.53 12.77
N SER A 76 -9.18 0.57 13.64
CA SER A 76 -8.93 0.79 15.06
C SER A 76 -7.44 0.68 15.41
N GLN A 77 -6.95 1.62 16.22
CA GLN A 77 -5.54 1.69 16.61
C GLN A 77 -5.33 2.48 17.91
N GLU A 78 -4.09 2.49 18.40
CA GLU A 78 -3.67 3.39 19.49
C GLU A 78 -3.84 4.85 19.06
N ALA A 79 -4.37 5.70 19.94
CA ALA A 79 -4.63 7.10 19.61
C ALA A 79 -3.34 7.93 19.48
N GLU A 80 -2.33 7.61 20.29
CA GLU A 80 -1.03 8.28 20.31
C GLU A 80 0.01 7.58 19.41
N GLY A 81 1.07 8.29 19.00
CA GLY A 81 2.17 7.70 18.22
C GLY A 81 1.79 7.25 16.80
N ARG A 82 0.67 7.76 16.26
CA ARG A 82 0.18 7.38 14.93
C ARG A 82 1.00 7.98 13.78
N ARG A 83 1.60 9.16 13.93
CA ARG A 83 2.46 9.78 12.89
C ARG A 83 3.74 8.98 12.70
N LYS A 84 3.98 8.49 11.47
CA LYS A 84 5.12 7.64 11.12
C LYS A 84 6.23 8.45 10.47
N HIS A 85 7.47 8.03 10.70
CA HIS A 85 8.69 8.70 10.25
C HIS A 85 9.35 7.99 9.05
N LEU A 86 8.85 6.82 8.65
CA LEU A 86 9.31 6.08 7.48
C LEU A 86 8.12 5.51 6.72
N LEU A 87 8.06 5.72 5.41
CA LEU A 87 7.16 5.05 4.48
C LEU A 87 7.96 4.04 3.65
N ILE A 88 7.52 2.78 3.64
CA ILE A 88 7.94 1.77 2.66
C ILE A 88 6.72 1.30 1.87
N ALA A 89 6.79 1.29 0.54
CA ALA A 89 5.65 0.98 -0.30
C ALA A 89 6.01 -0.01 -1.40
N ASP A 90 5.09 -0.93 -1.73
CA ASP A 90 5.13 -1.59 -3.05
C ASP A 90 4.84 -0.59 -4.18
N MET A 91 5.15 -0.97 -5.42
CA MET A 91 4.86 -0.19 -6.62
C MET A 91 3.58 -0.67 -7.29
N ASP A 92 3.64 -1.84 -7.93
CA ASP A 92 2.54 -2.44 -8.69
C ASP A 92 1.32 -2.62 -7.80
N SER A 93 0.13 -2.37 -8.34
CA SER A 93 -1.17 -2.45 -7.65
C SER A 93 -1.28 -1.66 -6.33
N THR A 94 -0.30 -0.81 -6.00
CA THR A 94 -0.23 -0.03 -4.74
C THR A 94 0.02 1.44 -5.01
N MET A 95 1.23 1.82 -5.47
CA MET A 95 1.56 3.22 -5.81
C MET A 95 1.23 3.57 -7.26
N VAL A 96 1.09 2.54 -8.11
CA VAL A 96 0.62 2.65 -9.49
C VAL A 96 -0.56 1.70 -9.70
N ILE A 97 -1.39 2.02 -10.68
CA ILE A 97 -2.53 1.16 -11.06
C ILE A 97 -2.00 0.09 -12.01
N GLY A 98 -2.29 -1.18 -11.72
CA GLY A 98 -1.92 -2.32 -12.58
C GLY A 98 -0.56 -2.93 -12.25
N GLU A 99 -0.15 -3.86 -13.10
CA GLU A 99 1.07 -4.67 -12.97
C GLU A 99 2.01 -4.37 -14.14
N THR A 100 3.16 -3.75 -13.89
CA THR A 100 4.08 -3.30 -14.94
C THR A 100 4.63 -4.43 -15.82
N LEU A 101 4.80 -5.63 -15.28
CA LEU A 101 5.23 -6.81 -16.06
C LEU A 101 4.15 -7.27 -17.04
N ASP A 102 2.88 -7.24 -16.64
CA ASP A 102 1.77 -7.65 -17.50
C ASP A 102 1.55 -6.63 -18.62
N GLU A 103 1.70 -5.34 -18.32
CA GLU A 103 1.66 -4.26 -19.32
C GLU A 103 2.82 -4.37 -20.32
N LEU A 104 4.02 -4.76 -19.86
CA LEU A 104 5.16 -4.99 -20.73
C LEU A 104 4.98 -6.23 -21.62
N ALA A 105 4.34 -7.27 -21.10
CA ALA A 105 4.02 -8.50 -21.82
C ALA A 105 3.05 -8.27 -23.00
N ASP A 106 2.19 -7.25 -22.91
CA ASP A 106 1.32 -6.85 -24.02
C ASP A 106 2.13 -6.40 -25.23
N PHE A 107 3.21 -5.62 -25.03
CA PHE A 107 4.09 -5.18 -26.12
C PHE A 107 4.86 -6.34 -26.78
N ALA A 108 5.09 -7.42 -26.04
CA ALA A 108 5.72 -8.64 -26.55
C ALA A 108 4.72 -9.66 -27.12
N ASN A 109 3.41 -9.36 -27.11
CA ASN A 109 2.33 -10.28 -27.48
C ASN A 109 2.36 -11.60 -26.68
N CYS A 110 2.86 -11.58 -25.44
CA CYS A 110 3.02 -12.76 -24.60
C CYS A 110 2.18 -12.70 -23.31
N LYS A 111 1.19 -11.80 -23.24
CA LYS A 111 0.34 -11.59 -22.06
C LYS A 111 -0.31 -12.87 -21.54
N GLU A 112 -0.84 -13.71 -22.45
CA GLU A 112 -1.48 -14.97 -22.08
C GLU A 112 -0.48 -15.94 -21.43
N GLN A 113 0.73 -16.03 -21.96
CA GLN A 113 1.79 -16.89 -21.43
C GLN A 113 2.29 -16.39 -20.07
N VAL A 114 2.46 -15.07 -19.92
CA VAL A 114 2.84 -14.44 -18.64
C VAL A 114 1.76 -14.69 -17.58
N SER A 115 0.49 -14.57 -17.96
CA SER A 115 -0.66 -14.85 -17.08
C SER A 115 -0.69 -16.32 -16.63
N ASP A 116 -0.48 -17.28 -17.53
CA ASP A 116 -0.40 -18.71 -17.18
C ASP A 116 0.69 -18.99 -16.14
N ILE A 117 1.89 -18.44 -16.34
CA ILE A 117 3.00 -18.58 -15.38
C ILE A 117 2.64 -17.94 -14.03
N THR A 118 2.02 -16.77 -14.03
CA THR A 118 1.56 -16.09 -12.81
C THR A 118 0.54 -16.94 -12.05
N ILE A 119 -0.43 -17.55 -12.73
CA ILE A 119 -1.43 -18.45 -12.13
C ILE A 119 -0.75 -19.68 -11.50
N ARG A 120 0.18 -20.31 -12.22
CA ARG A 120 0.95 -21.47 -11.71
C ARG A 120 1.77 -21.09 -10.47
N ALA A 121 2.41 -19.93 -10.48
CA ALA A 121 3.15 -19.42 -9.33
C ALA A 121 2.25 -19.16 -8.11
N MET A 122 1.07 -18.56 -8.32
CA MET A 122 0.08 -18.33 -7.26
C MET A 122 -0.50 -19.63 -6.67
N ARG A 123 -0.56 -20.71 -7.46
CA ARG A 123 -0.92 -22.06 -6.98
C ARG A 123 0.21 -22.77 -6.23
N GLY A 124 1.39 -22.17 -6.17
CA GLY A 124 2.58 -22.77 -5.56
C GLY A 124 3.26 -23.83 -6.44
N GLU A 125 2.89 -23.94 -7.72
CA GLU A 125 3.49 -24.87 -8.68
C GLU A 125 4.87 -24.40 -9.13
N LEU A 126 5.15 -23.08 -9.05
CA LEU A 126 6.43 -22.47 -9.35
C LEU A 126 6.90 -21.60 -8.19
N ARG A 127 8.19 -21.66 -7.86
CA ARG A 127 8.78 -20.72 -6.90
C ARG A 127 8.85 -19.34 -7.52
N PHE A 128 8.68 -18.28 -6.71
CA PHE A 128 8.64 -16.89 -7.18
C PHE A 128 9.80 -16.53 -8.13
N VAL A 129 11.04 -16.87 -7.77
CA VAL A 129 12.23 -16.57 -8.57
C VAL A 129 12.22 -17.29 -9.91
N GLU A 130 11.74 -18.54 -9.95
CA GLU A 130 11.62 -19.32 -11.17
C GLU A 130 10.53 -18.74 -12.08
N ALA A 131 9.35 -18.45 -11.51
CA ALA A 131 8.25 -17.82 -12.23
C ALA A 131 8.62 -16.44 -12.78
N LEU A 132 9.40 -15.63 -12.04
CA LEU A 132 9.89 -14.35 -12.54
C LEU A 132 10.84 -14.52 -13.72
N ARG A 133 11.82 -15.43 -13.62
CA ARG A 133 12.77 -15.70 -14.70
C ARG A 133 12.06 -16.24 -15.94
N GLU A 134 11.08 -17.13 -15.76
CA GLU A 134 10.27 -17.68 -16.87
C GLU A 134 9.48 -16.57 -17.57
N ARG A 135 8.79 -15.70 -16.82
CA ARG A 135 8.06 -14.55 -17.40
C ARG A 135 8.98 -13.57 -18.13
N VAL A 136 10.14 -13.25 -17.54
CA VAL A 136 11.09 -12.31 -18.17
C VAL A 136 11.74 -12.91 -19.42
N SER A 137 11.94 -14.22 -19.48
CA SER A 137 12.48 -14.87 -20.69
C SER A 137 11.59 -14.68 -21.92
N LEU A 138 10.27 -14.54 -21.72
CA LEU A 138 9.32 -14.27 -22.79
C LEU A 138 9.48 -12.87 -23.40
N LEU A 139 10.20 -11.98 -22.73
CA LEU A 139 10.44 -10.60 -23.16
C LEU A 139 11.73 -10.46 -23.98
N GLU A 140 12.45 -11.55 -24.25
CA GLU A 140 13.70 -11.52 -25.02
C GLU A 140 13.49 -10.87 -26.40
N GLY A 141 14.40 -9.95 -26.76
CA GLY A 141 14.36 -9.22 -28.02
C GLY A 141 13.43 -8.00 -28.01
N LEU A 142 12.66 -7.77 -26.94
CA LEU A 142 11.86 -6.55 -26.81
C LEU A 142 12.78 -5.34 -26.63
N SER A 143 12.55 -4.27 -27.40
CA SER A 143 13.37 -3.07 -27.33
C SER A 143 13.16 -2.30 -26.02
N GLU A 144 14.20 -1.60 -25.56
CA GLU A 144 14.10 -0.66 -24.43
C GLU A 144 13.01 0.40 -24.65
N SER A 145 12.69 0.76 -25.90
CA SER A 145 11.59 1.68 -26.21
C SER A 145 10.21 1.17 -25.76
N ALA A 146 10.03 -0.14 -25.60
CA ALA A 146 8.80 -0.70 -25.06
C ALA A 146 8.67 -0.39 -23.56
N LEU A 147 9.78 -0.41 -22.81
CA LEU A 147 9.79 -0.02 -21.40
C LEU A 147 9.36 1.44 -21.23
N GLU A 148 9.86 2.35 -22.09
CA GLU A 148 9.45 3.76 -22.06
C GLU A 148 7.96 3.93 -22.39
N LYS A 149 7.44 3.22 -23.39
CA LYS A 149 6.01 3.25 -23.72
C LYS A 149 5.14 2.73 -22.59
N THR A 150 5.52 1.59 -21.98
CA THR A 150 4.84 1.08 -20.79
C THR A 150 4.84 2.14 -19.70
N TYR A 151 5.98 2.79 -19.43
CA TYR A 151 6.06 3.84 -18.41
C TYR A 151 5.14 5.04 -18.69
N ASP A 152 5.04 5.48 -19.94
CA ASP A 152 4.20 6.61 -20.34
C ASP A 152 2.70 6.34 -20.06
N ASP A 153 2.27 5.09 -20.17
CA ASP A 153 0.90 4.66 -19.92
C ASP A 153 0.58 4.46 -18.42
N ILE A 154 1.60 4.42 -17.54
CA ILE A 154 1.42 4.19 -16.11
C ILE A 154 0.62 5.33 -15.45
N LYS A 155 -0.49 4.93 -14.83
CA LYS A 155 -1.30 5.76 -13.96
C LYS A 155 -0.87 5.60 -12.51
N LEU A 156 -0.68 6.72 -11.83
CA LEU A 156 -0.41 6.72 -10.39
C LEU A 156 -1.69 6.40 -9.62
N MET A 157 -1.55 5.71 -8.50
CA MET A 157 -2.66 5.47 -7.60
C MET A 157 -3.16 6.82 -7.03
N PRO A 158 -4.48 7.06 -6.96
CA PRO A 158 -5.02 8.26 -6.32
C PRO A 158 -4.49 8.43 -4.89
N GLY A 159 -4.24 9.67 -4.48
CA GLY A 159 -3.64 9.98 -3.18
C GLY A 159 -2.12 9.75 -3.06
N ALA A 160 -1.47 9.01 -3.96
CA ALA A 160 -0.04 8.68 -3.88
C ALA A 160 0.86 9.92 -3.73
N LYS A 161 0.65 10.93 -4.58
CA LYS A 161 1.43 12.17 -4.55
C LYS A 161 1.23 12.93 -3.24
N THR A 162 -0.03 13.07 -2.81
CA THR A 162 -0.41 13.78 -1.58
C THR A 162 0.17 13.10 -0.34
N LEU A 163 0.09 11.76 -0.28
CA LEU A 163 0.70 10.95 0.77
C LEU A 163 2.19 11.25 0.91
N LEU A 164 2.93 11.14 -0.20
CA LEU A 164 4.38 11.34 -0.22
C LEU A 164 4.75 12.78 0.14
N ALA A 165 4.11 13.76 -0.48
CA ALA A 165 4.39 15.18 -0.24
C ALA A 165 4.12 15.57 1.22
N THR A 166 3.00 15.10 1.79
CA THR A 166 2.62 15.40 3.18
C THR A 166 3.57 14.74 4.17
N MET A 167 3.89 13.46 4.00
CA MET A 167 4.83 12.76 4.87
C MET A 167 6.24 13.37 4.79
N LYS A 168 6.70 13.73 3.59
CA LYS A 168 8.00 14.37 3.37
C LYS A 168 8.09 15.75 4.02
N ALA A 169 7.05 16.56 3.89
CA ALA A 169 6.97 17.88 4.55
C ALA A 169 7.03 17.77 6.08
N ASN A 170 6.58 16.64 6.63
CA ASN A 170 6.65 16.31 8.06
C ASN A 170 7.91 15.51 8.45
N GLY A 171 8.92 15.49 7.58
CA GLY A 171 10.25 14.93 7.87
C GLY A 171 10.36 13.41 7.77
N ALA A 172 9.31 12.72 7.29
CA ALA A 172 9.39 11.29 7.06
C ALA A 172 10.32 10.95 5.89
N LYS A 173 11.00 9.81 6.00
CA LYS A 173 11.74 9.19 4.90
C LYS A 173 10.83 8.27 4.10
N SER A 174 11.12 8.09 2.82
CA SER A 174 10.32 7.18 1.99
C SER A 174 11.15 6.33 1.04
N MET A 175 10.77 5.07 0.88
CA MET A 175 11.39 4.15 -0.08
C MET A 175 10.34 3.32 -0.82
N LEU A 176 10.48 3.26 -2.15
CA LEU A 176 9.69 2.37 -3.01
C LEU A 176 10.43 1.04 -3.17
N VAL A 177 9.79 -0.09 -2.85
CA VAL A 177 10.42 -1.43 -2.95
C VAL A 177 9.49 -2.40 -3.64
N SER A 178 9.86 -2.84 -4.82
CA SER A 178 9.00 -3.66 -5.66
C SER A 178 9.70 -4.92 -6.19
N GLY A 179 8.90 -5.97 -6.41
CA GLY A 179 9.29 -7.12 -7.22
C GLY A 179 9.25 -6.83 -8.74
N GLY A 180 8.73 -5.68 -9.15
CA GLY A 180 8.85 -5.15 -10.51
C GLY A 180 10.28 -4.69 -10.83
N PHE A 181 10.44 -3.87 -11.87
CA PHE A 181 11.77 -3.56 -12.42
C PHE A 181 12.34 -2.21 -12.03
N GLU A 182 13.66 -2.13 -11.83
CA GLU A 182 14.41 -0.92 -11.44
C GLU A 182 14.10 0.25 -12.37
N PHE A 183 14.01 -0.02 -13.69
CA PHE A 183 13.63 0.94 -14.72
C PHE A 183 12.35 1.73 -14.37
N PHE A 184 11.31 1.03 -13.90
CA PHE A 184 10.03 1.64 -13.51
C PHE A 184 10.12 2.25 -12.12
N THR A 185 10.66 1.50 -11.14
CA THR A 185 10.73 1.98 -9.76
C THR A 185 11.52 3.27 -9.62
N GLU A 186 12.60 3.47 -10.39
CA GLU A 186 13.38 4.71 -10.35
C GLU A 186 12.57 5.91 -10.87
N ARG A 187 11.90 5.74 -12.01
CA ARG A 187 11.09 6.79 -12.64
C ARG A 187 9.86 7.12 -11.80
N ILE A 188 9.18 6.11 -11.25
CA ILE A 188 8.03 6.30 -10.37
C ILE A 188 8.45 6.94 -9.04
N ALA A 189 9.56 6.49 -8.44
CA ALA A 189 10.12 7.10 -7.24
C ALA A 189 10.41 8.60 -7.46
N ARG A 190 11.03 8.95 -8.59
CA ARG A 190 11.29 10.35 -8.97
C ARG A 190 10.00 11.14 -9.19
N ARG A 191 9.02 10.57 -9.89
CA ARG A 191 7.72 11.20 -10.21
C ARG A 191 6.88 11.47 -8.95
N LEU A 192 6.96 10.61 -7.94
CA LEU A 192 6.24 10.72 -6.68
C LEU A 192 7.04 11.43 -5.57
N GLY A 193 8.36 11.57 -5.73
CA GLY A 193 9.23 12.26 -4.78
C GLY A 193 9.76 11.38 -3.63
N PHE A 194 9.85 10.06 -3.83
CA PHE A 194 10.50 9.14 -2.89
C PHE A 194 11.98 9.46 -2.69
N ASP A 195 12.52 9.16 -1.51
CA ASP A 195 13.95 9.38 -1.22
C ASP A 195 14.84 8.27 -1.78
N ALA A 196 14.31 7.06 -1.90
CA ALA A 196 15.02 5.90 -2.43
C ALA A 196 14.07 4.93 -3.16
N ASN A 197 14.63 4.04 -3.97
CA ASN A 197 13.89 2.96 -4.61
C ASN A 197 14.73 1.68 -4.69
N LYS A 198 14.07 0.54 -4.90
CA LYS A 198 14.70 -0.73 -5.22
C LYS A 198 13.76 -1.59 -6.05
N GLY A 199 14.24 -2.07 -7.19
CA GLY A 199 13.52 -2.98 -8.10
C GLY A 199 14.46 -4.05 -8.66
N ASN A 200 13.90 -5.07 -9.32
CA ASN A 200 14.64 -6.10 -10.05
C ASN A 200 15.28 -5.53 -11.31
N ARG A 201 16.45 -6.03 -11.70
CA ARG A 201 17.21 -5.46 -12.82
C ARG A 201 17.05 -6.32 -14.06
N LEU A 202 16.48 -5.77 -15.13
CA LEU A 202 16.47 -6.40 -16.45
C LEU A 202 17.84 -6.25 -17.10
N GLU A 203 18.36 -7.33 -17.69
CA GLU A 203 19.56 -7.25 -18.52
C GLU A 203 19.21 -6.74 -19.92
N ILE A 204 19.84 -5.64 -20.32
CA ILE A 204 19.69 -5.00 -21.63
C ILE A 204 21.04 -5.11 -22.36
N ILE A 205 21.02 -5.63 -23.58
CA ILE A 205 22.18 -5.76 -24.46
C ILE A 205 21.82 -5.11 -25.80
N ASP A 206 22.64 -4.17 -26.25
CA ASP A 206 22.44 -3.44 -27.50
C ASP A 206 21.02 -2.82 -27.67
N GLY A 207 20.45 -2.34 -26.55
CA GLY A 207 19.12 -1.71 -26.51
C GLY A 207 17.94 -2.69 -26.54
N LEU A 208 18.19 -4.00 -26.39
CA LEU A 208 17.18 -5.06 -26.34
C LEU A 208 17.23 -5.81 -25.01
N LEU A 209 16.07 -6.23 -24.51
CA LEU A 209 15.97 -7.14 -23.37
C LEU A 209 16.58 -8.50 -23.72
N SER A 210 17.49 -8.99 -22.90
CA SER A 210 18.09 -10.33 -23.09
C SER A 210 17.24 -11.48 -22.58
N GLY A 211 16.05 -11.18 -22.01
CA GLY A 211 15.21 -12.16 -21.35
C GLY A 211 15.72 -12.60 -19.96
N ARG A 212 16.71 -11.90 -19.38
CA ARG A 212 17.28 -12.24 -18.07
C ARG A 212 17.06 -11.16 -17.02
N VAL A 213 16.85 -11.59 -15.78
CA VAL A 213 16.87 -10.75 -14.58
C VAL A 213 18.20 -10.93 -13.88
N ILE A 214 18.87 -9.82 -13.56
CA ILE A 214 20.16 -9.78 -12.87
C ILE A 214 19.94 -9.97 -11.37
N ASP A 215 20.70 -10.88 -10.76
CA ASP A 215 20.69 -11.09 -9.31
C ASP A 215 21.34 -9.91 -8.55
N PRO A 216 20.95 -9.66 -7.29
CA PRO A 216 19.97 -10.40 -6.50
C PRO A 216 18.52 -10.01 -6.83
N ILE A 217 17.64 -11.02 -6.93
CA ILE A 217 16.20 -10.82 -7.12
C ILE A 217 15.51 -10.47 -5.80
N ILE A 218 14.67 -9.43 -5.84
CA ILE A 218 13.85 -8.98 -4.73
C ILE A 218 12.66 -9.94 -4.57
N ASN A 219 12.68 -10.68 -3.46
CA ASN A 219 11.58 -11.52 -3.02
C ASN A 219 10.87 -10.90 -1.80
N LYS A 220 9.91 -11.63 -1.21
CA LYS A 220 9.18 -11.19 -0.01
C LYS A 220 10.09 -10.89 1.19
N ASP A 221 11.16 -11.67 1.36
CA ASP A 221 12.09 -11.53 2.48
C ASP A 221 12.96 -10.28 2.28
N ALA A 222 13.33 -9.96 1.03
CA ALA A 222 14.08 -8.77 0.68
C ALA A 222 13.34 -7.47 1.03
N LYS A 223 12.00 -7.42 0.95
CA LYS A 223 11.23 -6.24 1.37
C LYS A 223 11.33 -6.01 2.88
N LEU A 224 11.21 -7.08 3.67
CA LEU A 224 11.39 -7.04 5.12
C LEU A 224 12.82 -6.66 5.52
N GLU A 225 13.82 -7.22 4.86
CA GLU A 225 15.23 -6.85 5.08
C GLU A 225 15.49 -5.38 4.79
N VAL A 226 14.89 -4.84 3.71
CA VAL A 226 15.00 -3.41 3.38
C VAL A 226 14.35 -2.55 4.45
N LEU A 227 13.18 -2.91 4.96
CA LEU A 227 12.54 -2.20 6.07
C LEU A 227 13.47 -2.11 7.29
N TYR A 228 14.05 -3.23 7.73
CA TYR A 228 14.98 -3.23 8.87
C TYR A 228 16.27 -2.46 8.59
N ALA A 229 16.81 -2.56 7.37
CA ALA A 229 17.98 -1.80 6.97
C ALA A 229 17.73 -0.29 7.00
N LEU A 230 16.56 0.18 6.55
CA LEU A 230 16.17 1.58 6.62
C LEU A 230 16.01 2.06 8.06
N CYS A 231 15.33 1.27 8.90
CA CYS A 231 15.19 1.56 10.33
C CYS A 231 16.55 1.76 10.99
N SER A 232 17.48 0.81 10.77
CA SER A 232 18.84 0.87 11.29
C SER A 232 19.61 2.09 10.78
N ARG A 233 19.58 2.31 9.46
CA ARG A 233 20.29 3.42 8.80
C ARG A 233 19.84 4.79 9.29
N HIS A 234 18.55 4.96 9.54
CA HIS A 234 17.95 6.24 9.91
C HIS A 234 17.68 6.37 11.42
N SER A 235 18.02 5.37 12.22
CA SER A 235 17.71 5.32 13.66
C SER A 235 16.21 5.51 13.94
N ILE A 236 15.36 4.93 13.10
CA ILE A 236 13.90 4.95 13.22
C ILE A 236 13.46 3.63 13.86
N ALA A 237 12.62 3.67 14.90
CA ALA A 237 12.10 2.46 15.50
C ALA A 237 11.04 1.82 14.59
N ILE A 238 10.93 0.48 14.61
CA ILE A 238 10.00 -0.23 13.73
C ILE A 238 8.55 0.23 13.90
N LYS A 239 8.15 0.58 15.14
CA LYS A 239 6.81 1.11 15.48
C LYS A 239 6.48 2.47 14.83
N ASP A 240 7.50 3.19 14.39
CA ASP A 240 7.40 4.50 13.74
C ASP A 240 7.44 4.39 12.21
N THR A 241 7.24 3.18 11.67
CA THR A 241 7.21 2.92 10.23
C THR A 241 5.78 2.67 9.73
N LEU A 242 5.53 3.07 8.48
CA LEU A 242 4.34 2.77 7.71
C LEU A 242 4.75 1.89 6.52
N ALA A 243 4.09 0.76 6.35
CA ALA A 243 4.27 -0.12 5.20
C ALA A 243 2.94 -0.29 4.46
N VAL A 244 2.96 -0.24 3.14
CA VAL A 244 1.76 -0.44 2.30
C VAL A 244 2.04 -1.38 1.12
N GLY A 245 1.11 -2.28 0.85
CA GLY A 245 1.15 -3.23 -0.27
C GLY A 245 -0.19 -3.97 -0.42
N ASP A 246 -0.39 -4.63 -1.54
CA ASP A 246 -1.63 -5.36 -1.88
C ASP A 246 -1.45 -6.90 -1.84
N GLY A 247 -0.20 -7.37 -1.93
CA GLY A 247 0.13 -8.75 -2.27
C GLY A 247 0.67 -9.59 -1.11
N ALA A 248 0.60 -10.92 -1.27
CA ALA A 248 1.14 -11.85 -0.28
C ALA A 248 2.69 -11.77 -0.14
N ASN A 249 3.37 -11.22 -1.15
CA ASN A 249 4.77 -10.86 -1.13
C ASN A 249 5.10 -9.73 -0.15
N ASP A 250 4.12 -8.91 0.24
CA ASP A 250 4.31 -7.79 1.16
C ASP A 250 4.05 -8.19 2.61
N LEU A 251 3.30 -9.27 2.85
CA LEU A 251 2.89 -9.70 4.19
C LEU A 251 4.01 -9.66 5.24
N PRO A 252 5.23 -10.18 4.99
CA PRO A 252 6.30 -10.09 5.99
C PRO A 252 6.65 -8.64 6.38
N MET A 253 6.70 -7.73 5.40
CA MET A 253 6.96 -6.30 5.63
C MET A 253 5.79 -5.62 6.33
N LEU A 254 4.55 -5.89 5.89
CA LEU A 254 3.34 -5.32 6.50
C LEU A 254 3.20 -5.75 7.96
N MET A 255 3.41 -7.03 8.27
CA MET A 255 3.30 -7.55 9.64
C MET A 255 4.39 -7.01 10.58
N ALA A 256 5.56 -6.64 10.04
CA ALA A 256 6.66 -6.12 10.84
C ALA A 256 6.54 -4.62 11.13
N ALA A 257 5.95 -3.84 10.21
CA ALA A 257 5.86 -2.39 10.33
C ALA A 257 4.97 -1.94 11.49
N GLY A 258 5.23 -0.73 12.00
CA GLY A 258 4.42 -0.13 13.07
C GLY A 258 2.99 0.16 12.66
N LEU A 259 2.79 0.52 11.39
CA LEU A 259 1.50 0.59 10.72
C LEU A 259 1.64 -0.09 9.34
N GLY A 260 1.37 -1.39 9.30
CA GLY A 260 1.28 -2.17 8.06
C GLY A 260 -0.14 -2.19 7.53
N VAL A 261 -0.33 -1.72 6.29
CA VAL A 261 -1.63 -1.56 5.65
C VAL A 261 -1.72 -2.40 4.38
N ALA A 262 -2.72 -3.28 4.35
CA ALA A 262 -3.14 -3.91 3.10
C ALA A 262 -4.01 -2.91 2.34
N TYR A 263 -3.59 -2.54 1.13
CA TYR A 263 -4.30 -1.54 0.33
C TYR A 263 -4.92 -2.20 -0.90
N HIS A 264 -6.25 -2.14 -1.02
CA HIS A 264 -7.06 -2.80 -2.05
C HIS A 264 -6.59 -4.24 -2.30
N ALA A 265 -6.29 -4.93 -1.20
CA ALA A 265 -5.45 -6.11 -1.19
C ALA A 265 -6.25 -7.38 -1.47
N LYS A 266 -5.55 -8.44 -1.85
CA LYS A 266 -6.20 -9.75 -2.00
C LYS A 266 -6.76 -10.21 -0.63
N PRO A 267 -7.90 -10.93 -0.56
CA PRO A 267 -8.51 -11.31 0.72
C PRO A 267 -7.57 -12.04 1.68
N ILE A 268 -6.64 -12.84 1.15
CA ILE A 268 -5.62 -13.52 1.96
C ILE A 268 -4.70 -12.55 2.68
N VAL A 269 -4.42 -11.38 2.11
CA VAL A 269 -3.54 -10.35 2.68
C VAL A 269 -4.30 -9.57 3.75
N SER A 270 -5.52 -9.11 3.44
CA SER A 270 -6.38 -8.43 4.41
C SER A 270 -6.66 -9.29 5.66
N ALA A 271 -6.80 -10.62 5.50
CA ALA A 271 -6.99 -11.54 6.62
C ALA A 271 -5.76 -11.69 7.55
N HIS A 272 -4.55 -11.37 7.08
CA HIS A 272 -3.30 -11.52 7.84
C HIS A 272 -2.69 -10.19 8.26
N THR A 273 -3.33 -9.07 7.94
CA THR A 273 -2.89 -7.73 8.29
C THR A 273 -3.83 -7.12 9.32
N ARG A 274 -3.30 -6.20 10.13
CA ARG A 274 -4.08 -5.52 11.17
C ARG A 274 -4.98 -4.43 10.59
N VAL A 275 -4.53 -3.81 9.50
CA VAL A 275 -5.19 -2.67 8.87
C VAL A 275 -5.36 -2.98 7.39
N SER A 276 -6.58 -2.81 6.90
CA SER A 276 -6.93 -2.88 5.49
C SER A 276 -7.67 -1.62 5.09
N ILE A 277 -7.40 -1.15 3.88
CA ILE A 277 -8.16 -0.11 3.18
C ILE A 277 -8.69 -0.77 1.91
N GLU A 278 -10.01 -0.81 1.76
CA GLU A 278 -10.73 -1.48 0.67
C GLU A 278 -11.46 -0.46 -0.23
N HIS A 279 -11.78 0.73 0.29
CA HIS A 279 -12.61 1.71 -0.41
C HIS A 279 -11.90 3.03 -0.70
N ALA A 280 -11.21 3.59 0.28
CA ALA A 280 -10.53 4.87 0.16
C ALA A 280 -9.25 4.80 -0.68
N ASP A 281 -8.76 5.94 -1.16
CA ASP A 281 -7.45 6.03 -1.80
C ASP A 281 -6.28 6.14 -0.80
N LEU A 282 -5.05 6.30 -1.30
CA LEU A 282 -3.85 6.36 -0.46
C LEU A 282 -3.81 7.55 0.52
N THR A 283 -4.66 8.56 0.38
CA THR A 283 -4.80 9.61 1.42
C THR A 283 -5.38 9.06 2.71
N ALA A 284 -6.06 7.91 2.69
CA ALA A 284 -6.47 7.18 3.89
C ALA A 284 -5.31 6.98 4.87
N LEU A 285 -4.11 6.70 4.36
CA LEU A 285 -2.91 6.48 5.18
C LEU A 285 -2.48 7.74 5.95
N LEU A 286 -2.88 8.93 5.50
CA LEU A 286 -2.67 10.17 6.25
C LEU A 286 -3.71 10.31 7.37
N TYR A 287 -4.98 10.03 7.10
CA TYR A 287 -6.03 10.03 8.13
C TYR A 287 -5.74 9.02 9.25
N LEU A 288 -5.25 7.83 8.89
CA LEU A 288 -4.80 6.84 9.88
C LEU A 288 -3.67 7.37 10.78
N GLN A 289 -2.85 8.29 10.29
CA GLN A 289 -1.79 8.94 11.08
C GLN A 289 -2.30 10.17 11.87
N GLY A 290 -3.58 10.50 11.76
CA GLY A 290 -4.23 11.63 12.42
C GLY A 290 -3.97 12.98 11.73
N TYR A 291 -3.57 12.99 10.46
CA TYR A 291 -3.53 14.23 9.68
C TYR A 291 -4.95 14.66 9.30
N ARG A 292 -5.22 15.95 9.37
CA ARG A 292 -6.42 16.56 8.80
C ARG A 292 -6.21 16.88 7.33
N ALA A 293 -7.30 16.94 6.55
CA ALA A 293 -7.22 17.29 5.12
C ALA A 293 -6.56 18.66 4.88
N GLU A 294 -6.73 19.61 5.80
CA GLU A 294 -6.08 20.93 5.74
C GLU A 294 -4.55 20.89 5.93
N GLU A 295 -4.01 19.80 6.51
CA GLU A 295 -2.57 19.56 6.65
C GLU A 295 -1.96 18.90 5.40
N PHE A 296 -2.80 18.48 4.43
CA PHE A 296 -2.32 17.77 3.26
C PHE A 296 -1.57 18.71 2.32
N ILE A 297 -0.38 18.28 1.92
CA ILE A 297 0.41 18.97 0.91
C ILE A 297 0.01 18.42 -0.45
N SER A 298 -0.63 19.26 -1.25
CA SER A 298 -0.90 18.97 -2.66
C SER A 298 0.37 19.23 -3.47
N ALA A 299 0.83 18.22 -4.21
CA ALA A 299 2.01 18.28 -5.06
C ALA A 299 1.70 18.81 -6.46
#